data_AF-A0A101HM38-F1
#
_entry.id   AF-A0A101HM38-F1
#
_cell.length_a   1.000
_cell.length_b   1.000
_cell.length_c   1.000
_cell.angle_alpha   90.00
_cell.angle_beta   90.00
_cell.angle_gamma   90.00
#
_symmetry.space_group_name_H-M   'P 1'
#
loop_
_entity.id
_entity.type
_entity.pdbx_description
1 polymer ?
#
loop_
_entity_poly.entity_id
_entity_poly.type
_entity_poly.pdbx_seq_one_letter_code
_entity_poly.pdbx_strand_id
1 'polypeptide(L)'
;MSVNKRKKKRNEQSKFQAVGDLFEGFEISEGKGYITQEFQDYGYSLAAELDDLKHKSLYIKMAKNENRALLEAARSFVIDSQAKSKGALFMWKLKQLKAEAKERRAER
;
A
#
# COMPACT_ATOMS: atom_id res chain seq x y z
N MET A 1 -31.23 60.32 -7.08
CA MET A 1 -30.95 60.24 -5.63
C MET A 1 -30.70 58.79 -5.25
N SER A 2 -29.74 58.59 -4.33
CA SER A 2 -29.48 57.43 -3.47
C SER A 2 -29.04 56.10 -4.07
N VAL A 3 -27.71 56.00 -4.10
CA VAL A 3 -26.86 54.80 -4.07
C VAL A 3 -27.19 53.91 -2.87
N ASN A 4 -27.23 52.58 -3.03
CA ASN A 4 -26.96 51.68 -1.91
C ASN A 4 -26.35 50.33 -2.33
N LYS A 5 -25.09 50.34 -2.79
CA LYS A 5 -24.24 49.14 -2.81
C LYS A 5 -23.59 48.99 -1.43
N ARG A 6 -24.17 48.16 -0.56
CA ARG A 6 -23.54 47.77 0.72
C ARG A 6 -22.36 46.85 0.43
N LYS A 7 -21.15 47.42 0.35
CA LYS A 7 -19.89 46.68 0.34
C LYS A 7 -19.68 46.02 1.71
N LYS A 8 -19.75 44.68 1.76
CA LYS A 8 -19.41 43.89 2.95
C LYS A 8 -17.89 43.99 3.15
N LYS A 9 -17.46 44.77 4.15
CA LYS A 9 -16.06 44.87 4.56
C LYS A 9 -15.60 43.48 5.03
N ARG A 10 -14.63 42.90 4.33
CA ARG A 10 -13.89 41.72 4.80
C ARG A 10 -12.97 42.19 5.92
N ASN A 11 -13.25 41.74 7.13
CA ASN A 11 -12.39 41.96 8.28
C ASN A 11 -11.15 41.07 8.11
N GLU A 12 -9.98 41.70 8.09
CA GLU A 12 -8.68 41.08 7.86
C GLU A 12 -8.09 40.75 9.24
N GLN A 13 -8.60 39.69 9.85
CA GLN A 13 -8.14 39.19 11.14
C GLN A 13 -7.82 37.70 11.04
N SER A 14 -6.59 37.39 11.45
CA SER A 14 -5.87 36.12 11.44
C SER A 14 -6.75 34.88 11.28
N LYS A 15 -6.69 34.27 10.09
CA LYS A 15 -7.44 33.03 9.78
C LYS A 15 -6.67 31.82 10.30
N PHE A 16 -6.67 31.64 11.61
CA PHE A 16 -6.51 30.29 12.14
C PHE A 16 -7.79 29.53 11.80
N GLN A 17 -7.72 28.62 10.83
CA GLN A 17 -8.81 27.70 10.53
C GLN A 17 -8.84 26.62 11.62
N ALA A 18 -10.04 26.19 12.02
CA ALA A 18 -10.14 25.06 12.93
C ALA A 18 -9.63 23.81 12.20
N VAL A 19 -9.01 22.87 12.92
CA VAL A 19 -8.53 21.61 12.32
C VAL A 19 -9.68 20.85 11.63
N GLY A 20 -10.91 21.03 12.10
CA GLY A 20 -12.12 20.48 11.47
C GLY A 20 -12.39 21.04 10.06
N ASP A 21 -12.09 22.32 9.82
CA ASP A 21 -12.32 23.00 8.53
C ASP A 21 -11.45 22.41 7.40
N LEU A 22 -10.36 21.70 7.76
CA LEU A 22 -9.51 20.98 6.79
C LEU A 22 -10.20 19.77 6.17
N PHE A 23 -11.18 19.20 6.87
CA PHE A 23 -11.86 17.97 6.44
C PHE A 23 -13.17 18.25 5.68
N GLU A 24 -13.67 19.49 5.64
CA GLU A 24 -14.96 19.83 5.02
C GLU A 24 -15.01 19.57 3.51
N GLY A 25 -13.87 19.61 2.81
CA GLY A 25 -13.75 19.30 1.39
C GLY A 25 -13.12 17.93 1.10
N PHE A 26 -12.86 17.12 2.13
CA PHE A 26 -12.23 15.83 1.96
C PHE A 26 -13.28 14.79 1.57
N GLU A 27 -13.58 14.74 0.27
CA GLU A 27 -14.27 13.58 -0.28
C GLU A 27 -13.28 12.42 -0.30
N ILE A 28 -13.53 11.39 0.52
CA ILE A 28 -12.91 10.09 0.31
C ILE A 28 -13.41 9.67 -1.06
N SER A 29 -12.59 9.86 -2.09
CA SER A 29 -12.89 9.30 -3.39
C SER A 29 -13.04 7.81 -3.12
N GLU A 30 -14.27 7.28 -3.22
CA GLU A 30 -14.51 5.85 -3.29
C GLU A 30 -13.87 5.40 -4.61
N GLY A 31 -12.55 5.24 -4.56
CA GLY A 31 -11.73 4.89 -5.69
C GLY A 31 -12.26 3.59 -6.22
N LYS A 32 -12.44 3.53 -7.54
CA LYS A 32 -12.91 2.37 -8.32
C LYS A 32 -11.92 1.19 -8.25
N GLY A 33 -11.58 0.73 -7.06
CA GLY A 33 -10.57 -0.27 -6.78
C GLY A 33 -11.06 -1.28 -5.76
N TYR A 34 -10.89 -2.56 -6.07
CA TYR A 34 -11.24 -3.70 -5.20
C TYR A 34 -10.28 -3.90 -4.01
N ILE A 35 -9.52 -2.87 -3.64
CA ILE A 35 -8.56 -2.91 -2.53
C ILE A 35 -9.27 -2.38 -1.28
N THR A 36 -9.85 -3.31 -0.53
CA THR A 36 -10.53 -3.06 0.75
C THR A 36 -9.73 -3.53 1.95
N GLN A 37 -8.72 -4.37 1.73
CA GLN A 37 -7.92 -5.00 2.78
C GLN A 37 -6.42 -4.80 2.52
N GLU A 38 -5.65 -4.64 3.59
CA GLU A 38 -4.21 -4.39 3.53
C GLU A 38 -3.46 -5.47 2.73
N PHE A 39 -3.82 -6.75 2.85
CA PHE A 39 -3.14 -7.80 2.10
C PHE A 39 -3.38 -7.70 0.57
N GLN A 40 -4.45 -7.04 0.12
CA GLN A 40 -4.70 -6.82 -1.30
C GLN A 40 -3.77 -5.74 -1.84
N ASP A 41 -3.63 -4.64 -1.07
CA ASP A 41 -2.71 -3.56 -1.38
C ASP A 41 -1.26 -4.05 -1.39
N TYR A 42 -0.88 -4.77 -0.34
CA TYR A 42 0.44 -5.38 -0.22
C TYR A 42 0.73 -6.36 -1.36
N GLY A 43 -0.19 -7.28 -1.64
CA GLY A 43 0.00 -8.25 -2.72
C GLY A 43 0.11 -7.60 -4.10
N TYR A 44 -0.64 -6.51 -4.33
CA TYR A 44 -0.53 -5.73 -5.56
C TYR A 44 0.82 -5.00 -5.65
N SER A 45 1.23 -4.32 -4.59
CA SER A 45 2.51 -3.60 -4.51
C SER A 45 3.69 -4.54 -4.71
N LEU A 46 3.66 -5.72 -4.06
CA LEU A 46 4.66 -6.76 -4.24
C LEU A 46 4.75 -7.23 -5.70
N ALA A 47 3.60 -7.44 -6.36
CA ALA A 47 3.58 -7.83 -7.78
C ALA A 47 4.15 -6.72 -8.68
N ALA A 48 3.91 -5.45 -8.35
CA ALA A 48 4.45 -4.31 -9.07
C ALA A 48 5.98 -4.22 -8.96
N GLU A 49 6.52 -4.36 -7.75
CA GLU A 49 7.97 -4.30 -7.49
C GLU A 49 8.75 -5.47 -8.12
N LEU A 50 8.12 -6.64 -8.21
CA LEU A 50 8.69 -7.82 -8.84
C LEU A 50 8.54 -7.82 -10.37
N ASP A 51 7.97 -6.75 -10.94
CA ASP A 51 7.64 -6.61 -12.37
C ASP A 51 6.79 -7.80 -12.88
N ASP A 52 5.83 -8.25 -12.07
CA ASP A 52 5.02 -9.44 -12.32
C ASP A 52 3.52 -9.20 -12.06
N LEU A 53 3.03 -8.02 -12.46
CA LEU A 53 1.62 -7.61 -12.33
C LEU A 53 0.64 -8.57 -13.01
N LYS A 54 1.08 -9.33 -14.03
CA LYS A 54 0.27 -10.37 -14.69
C LYS A 54 -0.20 -11.44 -13.70
N HIS A 55 0.55 -11.70 -12.63
CA HIS A 55 0.22 -12.66 -11.58
C HIS A 55 -0.20 -12.01 -10.27
N LYS A 56 -0.66 -10.74 -10.26
CA LYS A 56 -1.09 -10.01 -9.05
C LYS A 56 -2.00 -10.83 -8.11
N SER A 57 -2.94 -11.60 -8.67
CA SER A 57 -3.86 -12.42 -7.87
C SER A 57 -3.14 -13.51 -7.05
N LEU A 58 -2.03 -14.04 -7.57
CA LEU A 58 -1.18 -14.98 -6.85
C LEU A 58 -0.50 -14.31 -5.66
N TYR A 59 0.08 -13.12 -5.86
CA TYR A 59 0.73 -12.36 -4.79
C TYR A 59 -0.27 -11.91 -3.72
N ILE A 60 -1.47 -11.48 -4.10
CA ILE A 60 -2.56 -11.17 -3.16
C ILE A 60 -2.97 -12.42 -2.35
N LYS A 61 -3.08 -13.59 -3.00
CA LYS A 61 -3.39 -14.85 -2.30
C LYS A 61 -2.29 -15.22 -1.30
N MET A 62 -1.01 -15.05 -1.66
CA MET A 62 0.10 -15.28 -0.75
C MET A 62 0.08 -14.29 0.41
N ALA A 63 -0.12 -13.00 0.14
CA ALA A 63 -0.23 -11.97 1.14
C ALA A 63 -1.31 -12.24 2.19
N LYS A 64 -2.42 -12.88 1.78
CA LYS A 64 -3.53 -13.27 2.66
C LYS A 64 -3.21 -14.48 3.54
N ASN A 65 -2.49 -15.48 3.00
CA ASN A 65 -2.37 -16.80 3.62
C ASN A 65 -1.01 -17.05 4.29
N GLU A 66 0.02 -16.30 3.89
CA GLU A 66 1.40 -16.51 4.32
C GLU A 66 1.81 -15.51 5.39
N ASN A 67 2.82 -15.89 6.18
CA ASN A 67 3.36 -14.99 7.19
C ASN A 67 4.07 -13.80 6.53
N ARG A 68 3.65 -12.57 6.87
CA ARG A 68 4.23 -11.32 6.34
C ARG A 68 5.75 -11.25 6.51
N ALA A 69 6.31 -11.75 7.61
CA ALA A 69 7.75 -11.73 7.82
C ALA A 69 8.52 -12.57 6.78
N LEU A 70 7.96 -13.70 6.34
CA LEU A 70 8.57 -14.52 5.29
C LEU A 70 8.48 -13.84 3.92
N LEU A 71 7.36 -13.19 3.64
CA LEU A 71 7.16 -12.44 2.39
C LEU A 71 8.14 -11.24 2.32
N GLU A 72 8.27 -10.47 3.40
CA GLU A 72 9.23 -9.35 3.47
C GLU A 72 10.68 -9.79 3.33
N ALA A 73 11.06 -10.89 3.97
CA ALA A 73 12.40 -11.44 3.84
C ALA A 73 12.70 -11.88 2.40
N ALA A 74 11.74 -12.53 1.72
CA ALA A 74 11.87 -12.90 0.32
C ALA A 74 11.91 -11.65 -0.59
N ARG A 75 11.04 -10.66 -0.34
CA ARG A 75 10.97 -9.40 -1.08
C ARG A 75 12.28 -8.63 -1.00
N SER A 76 12.79 -8.41 0.21
CA SER A 76 14.05 -7.69 0.45
C SER A 76 15.24 -8.37 -0.22
N PHE A 77 15.24 -9.70 -0.29
CA PHE A 77 16.28 -10.45 -1.01
C PHE A 77 16.23 -10.23 -2.53
N VAL A 78 15.04 -10.05 -3.11
CA VAL A 78 14.85 -10.01 -4.57
C VAL A 78 14.92 -8.60 -5.13
N ILE A 79 14.52 -7.59 -4.36
CA ILE A 79 14.36 -6.22 -4.88
C ILE A 79 15.67 -5.68 -5.47
N ASP A 80 16.79 -5.94 -4.78
CA ASP A 80 18.16 -5.54 -5.18
C ASP A 80 18.80 -6.50 -6.20
N SER A 81 18.14 -7.60 -6.54
CA SER A 81 18.69 -8.58 -7.48
C SER A 81 18.58 -8.10 -8.95
N GLN A 82 19.59 -8.48 -9.74
CA GLN A 82 19.60 -8.30 -11.20
C GLN A 82 19.02 -9.52 -11.94
N ALA A 83 18.14 -10.29 -11.27
CA ALA A 83 17.60 -11.51 -11.84
C ALA A 83 16.69 -11.22 -13.04
N LYS A 84 16.81 -12.04 -14.09
CA LYS A 84 15.97 -11.95 -15.30
C LYS A 84 14.48 -12.05 -15.01
N SER A 85 14.11 -12.80 -13.97
CA SER A 85 12.72 -12.88 -13.48
C SER A 85 12.71 -12.78 -11.95
N LYS A 86 12.42 -11.58 -11.45
CA LYS A 86 12.30 -11.31 -10.02
C LYS A 86 11.17 -12.12 -9.38
N GLY A 87 10.01 -12.24 -10.05
CA GLY A 87 8.91 -13.09 -9.58
C GLY A 87 9.32 -14.56 -9.37
N ALA A 88 10.07 -15.17 -10.30
CA ALA A 88 10.55 -16.54 -10.14
C ALA A 88 11.55 -16.69 -8.99
N LEU A 89 12.49 -15.74 -8.85
CA LEU A 89 13.44 -15.72 -7.74
C LEU A 89 12.74 -15.57 -6.39
N PHE A 90 11.70 -14.73 -6.33
CA PHE A 90 10.86 -14.56 -5.15
C PHE A 90 10.20 -15.87 -4.72
N MET A 91 9.58 -16.58 -5.66
CA MET A 91 8.91 -17.86 -5.38
C MET A 91 9.91 -18.90 -4.85
N TRP A 92 11.09 -18.98 -5.46
CA TRP A 92 12.16 -19.86 -5.00
C TRP A 92 12.61 -19.49 -3.58
N LYS A 93 12.87 -18.20 -3.31
CA LYS A 93 13.36 -17.75 -2.01
C LYS A 93 12.33 -17.96 -0.91
N LEU A 94 11.06 -17.66 -1.19
CA LEU A 94 9.96 -17.90 -0.26
C LEU A 94 9.83 -19.38 0.09
N LYS A 95 9.98 -20.28 -0.89
CA LYS A 95 9.98 -21.73 -0.66
C LYS A 95 11.14 -22.16 0.24
N GLN A 96 12.34 -21.63 0.02
CA GLN A 96 13.51 -21.89 0.86
C GLN A 96 13.25 -21.44 2.32
N LEU A 97 12.83 -20.18 2.52
CA LEU A 97 12.59 -19.62 3.86
C LEU A 97 11.53 -20.41 4.64
N LYS A 98 10.50 -20.92 3.95
CA LYS A 98 9.49 -21.79 4.55
C LYS A 98 10.05 -23.13 5.00
N ALA A 99 10.92 -23.75 4.21
CA ALA A 99 11.56 -25.02 4.56
C ALA A 99 12.43 -24.83 5.81
N GLU A 100 13.29 -23.81 5.83
CA GLU A 100 14.13 -23.49 6.99
C GLU A 100 13.29 -23.15 8.24
N ALA A 101 12.19 -22.43 8.08
CA ALA A 101 11.28 -22.12 9.19
C ALA A 101 10.60 -23.38 9.75
N LYS A 102 10.38 -24.41 8.92
CA LYS A 102 9.84 -25.70 9.34
C LYS A 102 10.88 -26.52 10.08
N GLU A 103 12.12 -26.58 9.57
CA GLU A 103 13.24 -27.29 10.20
C GLU A 103 13.55 -26.70 11.59
N ARG A 104 13.67 -25.38 11.69
CA ARG A 104 13.89 -24.68 12.98
C ARG A 104 12.78 -24.91 14.01
N ARG A 105 11.56 -25.26 13.57
CA ARG A 105 10.45 -25.61 14.47
C ARG A 105 10.49 -27.06 14.90
N ALA A 106 11.08 -27.95 14.08
CA ALA A 106 11.21 -29.37 14.40
C ALA A 106 12.38 -29.65 15.37
N GLU A 107 13.40 -28.80 15.36
CA GLU A 107 14.56 -28.87 16.26
C GLU A 107 14.32 -28.25 17.66
N ARG A 108 13.17 -27.59 17.85
CA ARG A 108 12.75 -26.97 19.12
C ARG A 108 11.77 -27.87 19.86
#